data_AF-A0A1Y1JSH6-F1
#
_entry.id   AF-A0A1Y1JSH6-F1
#
_cell.length_a   1.000
_cell.length_b   1.000
_cell.length_c   1.000
_cell.angle_alpha   90.00
_cell.angle_beta   90.00
_cell.angle_gamma   90.00
#
_symmetry.space_group_name_H-M   'P 1'
#
loop_
_entity.id
_entity.type
_entity.pdbx_description
1 polymer ?
#
loop_
_entity_poly.entity_id
_entity_poly.type
_entity_poly.pdbx_seq_one_letter_code
_entity_poly.pdbx_strand_id
1 'polypeptide(L)'
;MGSAISHLRWVTNIAGISSLVISLFPKVIIKNPQVLRPLLNISWGYLFGSTFWLCLFSEVGLIRSWKNMKRIPIPENAEEAKKQLEEMKNSEGDFSRRREDFQYFFSLSTLFSGILLLSTVRLANHNVQLRISSTIVALSCLLNNLYFQNKVHSLKLKKEDLYNELIQNPKNETTIAEIKKNKKDFHIYHGLSLLSLYISFLGLTPYIFT
;
A
#
# COMPACT_ATOMS: atom_id res chain seq x y z
N MET A 1 -10.86 7.03 15.70
CA MET A 1 -9.62 6.86 14.91
C MET A 1 -9.84 7.00 13.39
N GLY A 2 -10.98 6.58 12.82
CA GLY A 2 -11.22 6.65 11.36
C GLY A 2 -11.12 8.03 10.70
N SER A 3 -11.58 9.11 11.35
CA SER A 3 -11.49 10.49 10.81
C SER A 3 -10.04 11.00 10.73
N ALA A 4 -9.21 10.72 11.73
CA ALA A 4 -7.80 11.12 11.73
C ALA A 4 -7.02 10.46 10.59
N ILE A 5 -7.26 9.17 10.35
CA ILE A 5 -6.65 8.41 9.24
C ILE A 5 -7.12 8.97 7.88
N SER A 6 -8.41 9.27 7.75
CA SER A 6 -8.92 9.83 6.48
C SER A 6 -8.33 11.20 6.18
N HIS A 7 -8.19 12.08 7.18
CA HIS A 7 -7.57 13.39 6.99
C HIS A 7 -6.09 13.27 6.67
N LEU A 8 -5.34 12.44 7.42
CA LEU A 8 -3.93 12.17 7.16
C LEU A 8 -3.73 11.68 5.72
N ARG A 9 -4.56 10.74 5.27
CA ARG A 9 -4.48 10.21 3.91
C ARG A 9 -4.74 11.29 2.86
N TRP A 10 -5.74 12.14 3.08
CA TRP A 10 -6.06 13.21 2.14
C TRP A 10 -4.92 14.21 2.02
N VAL A 11 -4.37 14.64 3.15
CA VAL A 11 -3.21 15.56 3.21
C VAL A 11 -1.98 14.94 2.53
N THR A 12 -1.67 13.68 2.85
CA THR A 12 -0.49 13.01 2.31
C THR A 12 -0.62 12.71 0.82
N ASN A 13 -1.83 12.44 0.32
CA ASN A 13 -2.09 12.29 -1.12
C ASN A 13 -1.91 13.61 -1.87
N ILE A 14 -2.46 14.71 -1.35
CA ILE A 14 -2.26 16.04 -1.93
C ILE A 14 -0.77 16.36 -1.94
N ALA A 15 -0.09 16.20 -0.80
CA ALA A 15 1.34 16.45 -0.69
C ALA A 15 2.15 15.60 -1.68
N GLY A 16 1.82 14.31 -1.85
CA GLY A 16 2.49 13.41 -2.78
C GLY A 16 2.30 13.82 -4.25
N ILE A 17 1.06 14.12 -4.66
CA ILE A 17 0.76 14.59 -6.02
C ILE A 17 1.43 15.94 -6.29
N SER A 18 1.31 16.88 -5.35
CA SER A 18 1.96 18.19 -5.46
C SER A 18 3.48 18.04 -5.56
N SER A 19 4.10 17.15 -4.79
CA SER A 19 5.54 16.90 -4.85
C SER A 19 5.96 16.37 -6.23
N LEU A 20 5.19 15.46 -6.84
CA LEU A 20 5.45 14.98 -8.20
C LEU A 20 5.37 16.12 -9.22
N VAL A 21 4.32 16.95 -9.17
CA VAL A 21 4.15 18.09 -10.10
C VAL A 21 5.28 19.10 -9.93
N ILE A 22 5.60 19.48 -8.69
CA ILE A 22 6.66 20.44 -8.37
C ILE A 22 8.05 19.89 -8.77
N SER A 23 8.27 18.57 -8.70
CA SER A 23 9.55 17.96 -9.09
C SER A 23 9.89 18.16 -10.57
N LEU A 24 8.90 18.42 -11.43
CA LEU A 24 9.12 18.76 -12.84
C LEU A 24 9.69 20.17 -13.03
N PHE A 25 9.55 21.03 -12.01
CA PHE A 25 9.99 22.43 -12.01
C PHE A 25 10.98 22.71 -10.87
N PRO A 26 12.20 22.11 -10.89
CA PRO A 26 13.19 22.20 -9.82
C PRO A 26 13.55 23.64 -9.40
N LYS A 27 13.48 24.58 -10.36
CA LYS A 27 13.79 26.00 -10.15
C LYS A 27 12.79 26.71 -9.23
N VAL A 28 11.59 26.16 -9.07
CA VAL A 28 10.50 26.75 -8.26
C VAL A 28 10.56 26.28 -6.79
N ILE A 29 11.31 25.20 -6.49
CA ILE A 29 11.29 24.53 -5.17
C ILE A 29 11.82 25.44 -4.06
N ILE A 30 13.08 25.86 -4.13
CA ILE A 30 13.74 26.69 -3.10
C ILE A 30 15.00 27.33 -3.68
N LYS A 31 15.24 28.60 -3.32
CA LYS A 31 16.42 29.35 -3.74
C LYS A 31 17.72 28.80 -3.10
N ASN A 32 17.73 28.54 -1.79
CA ASN A 32 18.87 27.95 -1.07
C ASN A 32 18.72 26.43 -0.87
N PRO A 33 19.34 25.59 -1.71
CA PRO A 33 19.14 24.14 -1.68
C PRO A 33 19.70 23.47 -0.41
N GLN A 34 20.69 24.07 0.26
CA GLN A 34 21.34 23.48 1.44
C GLN A 34 20.36 23.26 2.62
N VAL A 35 19.27 24.03 2.68
CA VAL A 35 18.21 23.86 3.68
C VAL A 35 17.50 22.51 3.56
N LEU A 36 17.54 21.87 2.38
CA LEU A 36 16.93 20.55 2.15
C LEU A 36 17.82 19.39 2.59
N ARG A 37 19.08 19.64 2.94
CA ARG A 37 20.05 18.58 3.27
C ARG A 37 19.66 17.76 4.52
N PRO A 38 19.19 18.38 5.63
CA PRO A 38 18.68 17.63 6.77
C PRO A 38 17.43 16.82 6.41
N LEU A 39 16.56 17.38 5.55
CA LEU A 39 15.33 16.71 5.10
C LEU A 39 15.65 15.48 4.25
N LEU A 40 16.67 15.53 3.40
CA LEU A 40 17.16 14.39 2.64
C LEU A 40 17.56 13.24 3.57
N ASN A 41 18.37 13.51 4.60
CA ASN A 41 18.86 12.49 5.54
C ASN A 41 17.73 11.87 6.37
N ILE A 42 16.82 12.71 6.90
CA ILE A 42 15.69 12.26 7.71
C ILE A 42 14.71 11.44 6.85
N SER A 43 14.35 11.96 5.67
CA SER A 43 13.41 11.28 4.78
C SER A 43 13.95 9.95 4.29
N TRP A 44 15.22 9.90 3.85
CA TRP A 44 15.85 8.66 3.46
C TRP A 44 15.94 7.66 4.62
N GLY A 45 16.46 8.07 5.78
CA GLY A 45 16.64 7.16 6.92
C GLY A 45 15.32 6.58 7.43
N TYR A 46 14.29 7.44 7.52
CA TYR A 46 12.94 7.01 7.86
C TYR A 46 12.38 6.04 6.81
N LEU A 47 12.43 6.40 5.52
CA LEU A 47 11.90 5.58 4.44
C LEU A 47 12.60 4.24 4.36
N PHE A 48 13.93 4.21 4.41
CA PHE A 48 14.71 2.99 4.33
C PHE A 48 14.41 2.06 5.50
N GLY A 49 14.52 2.55 6.73
CA GLY A 49 14.26 1.75 7.92
C GLY A 49 12.83 1.24 7.99
N SER A 50 11.84 2.12 7.79
CA SER A 50 10.42 1.74 7.84
C SER A 50 10.04 0.77 6.71
N THR A 51 10.53 0.98 5.49
CA THR A 51 10.25 0.10 4.34
C THR A 51 10.93 -1.25 4.52
N PHE A 52 12.16 -1.30 5.04
CA PHE A 52 12.87 -2.54 5.36
C PHE A 52 12.08 -3.40 6.35
N TRP A 53 11.68 -2.81 7.48
CA TRP A 53 10.87 -3.51 8.48
C TRP A 53 9.54 -3.97 7.90
N LEU A 54 8.86 -3.10 7.13
CA LEU A 54 7.59 -3.48 6.53
C LEU A 54 7.73 -4.58 5.48
N CYS A 55 8.81 -4.60 4.68
CA CYS A 55 9.11 -5.69 3.77
C CYS A 55 9.27 -7.01 4.54
N LEU A 56 10.09 -7.03 5.60
CA LEU A 56 10.27 -8.22 6.43
C LEU A 56 8.97 -8.71 7.08
N PHE A 57 8.21 -7.82 7.72
CA PHE A 57 6.93 -8.18 8.33
C PHE A 57 5.88 -8.57 7.29
N SER A 58 5.91 -7.93 6.12
CA SER A 58 5.01 -8.28 5.01
C SER A 58 5.35 -9.66 4.46
N GLU A 59 6.63 -10.07 4.40
CA GLU A 59 7.04 -11.42 3.99
C GLU A 59 6.60 -12.49 4.99
N VAL A 60 6.85 -12.26 6.28
CA VAL A 60 6.39 -13.16 7.35
C VAL A 60 4.86 -13.26 7.34
N GLY A 61 4.17 -12.14 7.11
CA GLY A 61 2.73 -12.06 6.94
C GLY A 61 2.23 -12.72 5.66
N LEU A 62 2.92 -12.56 4.54
CA LEU A 62 2.61 -13.10 3.21
C LEU A 62 2.77 -14.60 3.16
N ILE A 63 3.88 -15.14 3.67
CA ILE A 63 4.13 -16.58 3.68
C ILE A 63 3.03 -17.27 4.49
N ARG A 64 2.62 -16.69 5.62
CA ARG A 64 1.48 -17.17 6.41
C ARG A 64 0.14 -17.00 5.68
N SER A 65 -0.14 -15.80 5.16
CA SER A 65 -1.42 -15.42 4.56
C SER A 65 -1.67 -16.15 3.23
N TRP A 66 -0.66 -16.25 2.37
CA TRP A 66 -0.73 -17.00 1.11
C TRP A 66 -0.91 -18.50 1.36
N LYS A 67 -0.18 -19.07 2.33
CA LYS A 67 -0.31 -20.49 2.71
C LYS A 67 -1.69 -20.79 3.30
N ASN A 68 -2.29 -19.85 4.03
CA ASN A 68 -3.64 -19.99 4.58
C ASN A 68 -4.74 -19.76 3.52
N MET A 69 -4.64 -18.72 2.68
CA MET A 69 -5.68 -18.39 1.68
C MET A 69 -5.71 -19.32 0.47
N LYS A 70 -4.57 -19.88 0.06
CA LYS A 70 -4.53 -20.90 -1.01
C LYS A 70 -5.23 -22.19 -0.57
N ARG A 71 -5.37 -22.40 0.74
CA ARG A 71 -6.05 -23.55 1.35
C ARG A 71 -7.54 -23.34 1.60
N ILE A 72 -8.07 -22.12 1.65
CA ILE A 72 -9.50 -21.91 1.88
C ILE A 72 -10.25 -22.22 0.57
N PRO A 73 -10.99 -23.34 0.52
CA PRO A 73 -11.76 -23.70 -0.65
C PRO A 73 -12.91 -22.71 -0.83
N ILE A 74 -13.38 -22.58 -2.06
CA ILE A 74 -14.57 -21.77 -2.35
C ILE A 74 -15.75 -22.53 -1.76
N PRO A 75 -16.63 -21.88 -0.96
CA PRO A 75 -17.75 -22.58 -0.36
C PRO A 75 -18.66 -23.12 -1.46
N GLU A 76 -18.96 -24.41 -1.40
CA GLU A 76 -19.86 -25.08 -2.34
C GLU A 76 -21.31 -24.94 -1.91
N ASN A 77 -21.56 -24.80 -0.60
CA ASN A 77 -22.89 -24.71 0.01
C ASN A 77 -23.00 -23.60 1.07
N ALA A 78 -24.23 -23.22 1.42
CA ALA A 78 -24.50 -22.17 2.42
C ALA A 78 -23.96 -22.49 3.83
N GLU A 79 -23.91 -23.76 4.24
CA GLU A 79 -23.33 -24.16 5.52
C GLU A 79 -21.81 -23.92 5.56
N GLU A 80 -21.11 -24.23 4.47
CA GLU A 80 -19.68 -23.93 4.34
C GLU A 80 -19.43 -22.43 4.30
N ALA A 81 -20.28 -21.68 3.60
CA ALA A 81 -20.20 -20.22 3.56
C ALA A 81 -20.37 -19.60 4.96
N LYS A 82 -21.33 -20.09 5.77
CA LYS A 82 -21.53 -19.67 7.17
C LYS A 82 -20.29 -19.93 8.01
N LYS A 83 -19.76 -21.16 7.96
CA LYS A 83 -18.58 -21.56 8.73
C LYS A 83 -17.35 -20.72 8.37
N GLN A 84 -17.11 -20.50 7.08
CA GLN A 84 -16.01 -19.66 6.62
C GLN A 84 -16.20 -18.18 6.99
N LEU A 85 -17.44 -17.68 7.02
CA LEU A 85 -17.74 -16.30 7.42
C LEU A 85 -17.53 -16.10 8.94
N GLU A 86 -17.85 -17.08 9.76
CA GLU A 86 -17.52 -17.07 11.20
C GLU A 86 -16.01 -17.09 11.45
N GLU A 87 -15.25 -17.92 10.72
CA GLU A 87 -13.78 -17.91 10.78
C GLU A 87 -13.19 -16.55 10.33
N MET A 88 -13.79 -15.91 9.32
CA MET A 88 -13.41 -14.56 8.89
C MET A 88 -13.68 -13.51 9.97
N LYS A 89 -14.81 -13.58 10.67
CA LYS A 89 -15.13 -12.67 11.78
C LYS A 89 -14.16 -12.83 12.95
N ASN A 90 -13.77 -14.07 13.27
CA ASN A 90 -12.80 -14.34 14.33
C ASN A 90 -11.41 -13.76 14.04
N SER A 91 -11.06 -13.56 12.77
CA SER A 91 -9.79 -12.96 12.35
C SER A 91 -9.89 -11.49 11.91
N GLU A 92 -11.07 -10.89 12.05
CA GLU A 92 -11.38 -9.56 11.53
C GLU A 92 -10.63 -8.45 12.26
N GLY A 93 -10.48 -8.57 13.59
CA GLY A 93 -9.76 -7.60 14.43
C GLY A 93 -8.28 -7.47 14.08
N ASP A 94 -7.59 -8.59 13.83
CA ASP A 94 -6.19 -8.58 13.39
C ASP A 94 -6.02 -8.01 11.98
N PHE A 95 -7.05 -8.15 11.14
CA PHE A 95 -7.04 -7.60 9.79
C PHE A 95 -7.28 -6.08 9.81
N SER A 96 -8.26 -5.61 10.57
CA SER A 96 -8.59 -4.18 10.67
C SER A 96 -7.42 -3.39 11.26
N ARG A 97 -6.78 -3.91 12.31
CA ARG A 97 -5.57 -3.33 12.89
C ARG A 97 -4.43 -3.24 11.88
N ARG A 98 -4.11 -4.35 11.20
CA ARG A 98 -3.05 -4.36 10.16
C ARG A 98 -3.36 -3.37 9.05
N ARG A 99 -4.61 -3.28 8.61
CA ARG A 99 -5.02 -2.30 7.60
C ARG A 99 -4.71 -0.87 8.05
N GLU A 100 -5.04 -0.51 9.29
CA GLU A 100 -4.71 0.82 9.81
C GLU A 100 -3.20 1.06 9.81
N ASP A 101 -2.42 0.09 10.26
CA ASP A 101 -0.94 0.17 10.23
C ASP A 101 -0.41 0.39 8.81
N PHE A 102 -0.92 -0.37 7.83
CA PHE A 102 -0.56 -0.21 6.42
C PHE A 102 -0.98 1.16 5.86
N GLN A 103 -2.14 1.67 6.26
CA GLN A 103 -2.61 3.00 5.84
C GLN A 103 -1.75 4.13 6.41
N TYR A 104 -1.38 4.04 7.69
CA TYR A 104 -0.46 4.99 8.31
C TYR A 104 0.91 4.94 7.65
N PHE A 105 1.44 3.73 7.44
CA PHE A 105 2.72 3.54 6.76
C PHE A 105 2.71 4.18 5.36
N PHE A 106 1.76 3.82 4.49
CA PHE A 106 1.78 4.35 3.13
C PHE A 106 1.47 5.85 3.06
N SER A 107 0.68 6.38 4.00
CA SER A 107 0.47 7.84 4.11
C SER A 107 1.76 8.56 4.46
N LEU A 108 2.47 8.13 5.50
CA LEU A 108 3.75 8.71 5.91
C LEU A 108 4.82 8.50 4.84
N SER A 109 4.94 7.31 4.27
CA SER A 109 5.88 7.01 3.18
C SER A 109 5.61 7.87 1.95
N THR A 110 4.35 8.19 1.63
CA THR A 110 4.01 9.14 0.54
C THR A 110 4.53 10.54 0.86
N LEU A 111 4.38 11.00 2.10
CA LEU A 111 4.90 12.31 2.52
C LEU A 111 6.43 12.36 2.45
N PHE A 112 7.11 11.41 3.07
CA PHE A 112 8.57 11.37 3.12
C PHE A 112 9.18 11.14 1.74
N SER A 113 8.56 10.33 0.87
CA SER A 113 9.03 10.14 -0.51
C SER A 113 8.85 11.41 -1.35
N GLY A 114 7.80 12.19 -1.11
CA GLY A 114 7.67 13.54 -1.69
C GLY A 114 8.81 14.47 -1.26
N ILE A 115 9.13 14.50 0.04
CA ILE A 115 10.27 15.26 0.58
C ILE A 115 11.59 14.78 -0.04
N LEU A 116 11.80 13.46 -0.12
CA LEU A 116 12.99 12.85 -0.71
C LEU A 116 13.13 13.25 -2.19
N LEU A 117 12.04 13.19 -2.96
CA LEU A 117 12.00 13.57 -4.37
C LEU A 117 12.38 15.03 -4.57
N LEU A 118 11.72 15.95 -3.87
CA LEU A 118 11.99 17.38 -3.98
C LEU A 118 13.42 17.73 -3.56
N SER A 119 13.90 17.11 -2.48
CA SER A 119 15.26 17.28 -1.99
C SER A 119 16.29 16.74 -2.99
N THR A 120 16.06 15.56 -3.56
CA THR A 120 16.95 14.91 -4.53
C THR A 120 17.04 15.70 -5.82
N VAL A 121 15.90 16.10 -6.38
CA VAL A 121 15.83 16.86 -7.62
C VAL A 121 16.53 18.23 -7.47
N ARG A 122 16.52 18.80 -6.27
CA ARG A 122 17.17 20.10 -6.00
C ARG A 122 18.65 19.99 -5.64
N LEU A 123 19.05 19.03 -4.80
CA LEU A 123 20.42 18.86 -4.31
C LEU A 123 21.31 18.02 -5.24
N ALA A 124 20.72 17.00 -5.87
CA ALA A 124 21.42 16.02 -6.69
C ALA A 124 20.92 16.06 -8.16
N ASN A 125 20.73 17.27 -8.70
CA ASN A 125 20.16 17.44 -10.04
C ASN A 125 20.96 16.73 -11.15
N HIS A 126 22.28 16.62 -10.98
CA HIS A 126 23.18 15.93 -11.90
C HIS A 126 23.17 14.41 -11.76
N ASN A 127 22.66 13.87 -10.65
CA ASN A 127 22.59 12.43 -10.41
C ASN A 127 21.26 11.87 -10.91
N VAL A 128 21.25 11.43 -12.17
CA VAL A 128 20.07 10.89 -12.84
C VAL A 128 19.54 9.63 -12.13
N GLN A 129 20.44 8.78 -11.61
CA GLN A 129 20.05 7.56 -10.90
C GLN A 129 19.23 7.87 -9.65
N LEU A 130 19.70 8.78 -8.79
CA LEU A 130 18.96 9.18 -7.58
C LEU A 130 17.60 9.81 -7.92
N ARG A 131 17.53 10.59 -8.99
CA ARG A 131 16.26 11.21 -9.44
C ARG A 131 15.24 10.18 -9.91
N ILE A 132 15.67 9.21 -10.71
CA ILE A 132 14.79 8.11 -11.15
C ILE A 132 14.35 7.30 -9.93
N SER A 133 15.28 6.95 -9.06
CA SER A 133 15.02 6.24 -7.81
C SER A 133 13.98 6.94 -6.92
N SER A 134 14.18 8.21 -6.57
CA SER A 134 13.19 8.96 -5.76
C SER A 134 11.83 9.07 -6.45
N THR A 135 11.80 9.21 -7.77
CA THR A 135 10.53 9.28 -8.53
C THR A 135 9.79 7.95 -8.45
N ILE A 136 10.48 6.83 -8.63
CA ILE A 136 9.92 5.48 -8.52
C ILE A 136 9.39 5.24 -7.11
N VAL A 137 10.18 5.58 -6.08
CA VAL A 137 9.75 5.46 -4.67
C VAL A 137 8.48 6.27 -4.41
N ALA A 138 8.45 7.54 -4.84
CA ALA A 138 7.30 8.41 -4.66
C ALA A 138 6.04 7.87 -5.36
N LEU A 139 6.17 7.40 -6.60
CA LEU A 139 5.06 6.81 -7.35
C LEU A 139 4.56 5.51 -6.69
N SER A 140 5.46 4.64 -6.25
CA SER A 140 5.11 3.40 -5.57
C SER A 140 4.33 3.64 -4.27
N CYS A 141 4.80 4.57 -3.44
CA CYS A 141 4.11 4.95 -2.20
C CYS A 141 2.74 5.56 -2.49
N LEU A 142 2.67 6.49 -3.45
CA LEU A 142 1.44 7.19 -3.82
C LEU A 142 0.38 6.24 -4.42
N LEU A 143 0.78 5.32 -5.31
CA LEU A 143 -0.11 4.33 -5.90
C LEU A 143 -0.71 3.39 -4.83
N ASN A 144 0.10 2.99 -3.85
CA ASN A 144 -0.37 2.21 -2.72
C ASN A 144 -1.40 2.96 -1.88
N ASN A 145 -1.10 4.24 -1.57
CA ASN A 145 -1.95 5.06 -0.71
C ASN A 145 -3.28 5.47 -1.38
N LEU A 146 -3.25 5.74 -2.69
CA LEU A 146 -4.43 6.14 -3.46
C LEU A 146 -5.30 4.95 -3.87
N TYR A 147 -4.68 3.86 -4.32
CA TYR A 147 -5.41 2.86 -5.10
C TYR A 147 -5.36 1.47 -4.49
N PHE A 148 -4.18 0.84 -4.38
CA PHE A 148 -4.12 -0.59 -4.07
C PHE A 148 -4.71 -0.95 -2.71
N GLN A 149 -4.39 -0.20 -1.66
CA GLN A 149 -4.94 -0.47 -0.31
C GLN A 149 -6.46 -0.29 -0.24
N ASN A 150 -6.99 0.71 -0.94
CA ASN A 150 -8.44 0.93 -1.04
C ASN A 150 -9.13 -0.20 -1.81
N LYS A 151 -8.51 -0.65 -2.90
CA LYS A 151 -9.05 -1.72 -3.72
C LYS A 151 -9.08 -3.05 -2.96
N VAL A 152 -7.99 -3.41 -2.28
CA VAL A 152 -7.92 -4.61 -1.42
C VAL A 152 -9.02 -4.59 -0.35
N HIS A 153 -9.23 -3.45 0.30
CA HIS A 153 -10.31 -3.31 1.29
C HIS A 153 -11.70 -3.47 0.67
N SER A 154 -11.96 -2.80 -0.46
CA SER A 154 -13.26 -2.91 -1.16
C SER A 154 -13.58 -4.34 -1.57
N LEU A 155 -12.57 -5.11 -1.97
CA LEU A 155 -12.73 -6.50 -2.36
C LEU A 155 -13.02 -7.40 -1.16
N LYS A 156 -12.45 -7.10 0.01
CA LYS A 156 -12.80 -7.80 1.26
C LYS A 156 -14.26 -7.57 1.65
N LEU A 157 -14.73 -6.33 1.66
CA LEU A 157 -16.14 -6.03 1.93
C LEU A 157 -17.06 -6.75 0.94
N LYS A 158 -16.75 -6.65 -0.36
CA LYS A 158 -17.50 -7.37 -1.40
C LYS A 158 -17.50 -8.89 -1.18
N LYS A 159 -16.42 -9.47 -0.63
CA LYS A 159 -16.39 -10.90 -0.30
C LYS A 159 -17.40 -11.25 0.79
N GLU A 160 -17.47 -10.45 1.85
CA GLU A 160 -18.43 -10.64 2.94
C GLU A 160 -19.88 -10.52 2.43
N ASP A 161 -20.15 -9.52 1.59
CA ASP A 161 -21.46 -9.33 0.96
C ASP A 161 -21.86 -10.55 0.11
N LEU A 162 -20.95 -11.05 -0.74
CA LEU A 162 -21.19 -12.23 -1.57
C LEU A 162 -21.42 -13.51 -0.76
N TYR A 163 -20.76 -13.65 0.40
CA TYR A 163 -20.98 -14.81 1.27
C TYR A 163 -22.35 -14.72 1.95
N ASN A 164 -22.75 -13.54 2.40
CA ASN A 164 -24.09 -13.32 2.94
C ASN A 164 -25.17 -13.59 1.87
N GLU A 165 -24.94 -13.18 0.63
CA GLU A 165 -25.84 -13.45 -0.49
C GLU A 165 -25.95 -14.95 -0.79
N LEU A 166 -24.84 -15.68 -0.79
CA LEU A 166 -24.83 -17.14 -0.98
C LEU A 166 -25.57 -17.87 0.16
N ILE A 167 -25.48 -17.36 1.39
CA ILE A 167 -26.22 -17.90 2.55
C ILE A 167 -27.73 -17.71 2.39
N GLN A 168 -28.15 -16.55 1.89
CA GLN A 168 -29.57 -16.23 1.67
C GLN A 168 -30.13 -16.96 0.45
N ASN A 169 -29.32 -17.09 -0.61
CA ASN A 169 -29.72 -17.65 -1.91
C ASN A 169 -28.74 -18.74 -2.38
N PRO A 170 -28.77 -19.94 -1.77
CA PRO A 170 -27.78 -21.00 -2.02
C PRO A 170 -27.76 -21.58 -3.44
N LYS A 171 -28.81 -21.35 -4.24
CA LYS A 171 -28.92 -21.85 -5.62
C LYS A 171 -28.45 -20.85 -6.68
N ASN A 172 -27.92 -19.69 -6.28
CA ASN A 172 -27.52 -18.67 -7.23
C ASN A 172 -26.11 -18.94 -7.80
N GLU A 173 -26.04 -19.59 -8.96
CA GLU A 173 -24.78 -19.89 -9.65
C GLU A 173 -23.96 -18.65 -10.00
N THR A 174 -24.62 -17.50 -10.18
CA THR A 174 -23.95 -16.22 -10.47
C THR A 174 -23.12 -15.73 -9.28
N THR A 175 -23.63 -15.89 -8.05
CA THR A 175 -22.93 -15.52 -6.81
C THR A 175 -21.64 -16.33 -6.64
N ILE A 176 -21.64 -17.62 -6.97
CA ILE A 176 -20.43 -18.48 -6.90
C ILE A 176 -19.37 -18.01 -7.92
N ALA A 177 -19.77 -17.67 -9.14
CA ALA A 177 -18.88 -17.12 -10.15
C ALA A 177 -18.28 -15.77 -9.71
N GLU A 178 -19.08 -14.92 -9.07
CA GLU A 178 -18.62 -13.66 -8.49
C GLU A 178 -17.64 -13.84 -7.32
N ILE A 179 -17.84 -14.85 -6.46
CA ILE A 179 -16.89 -15.20 -5.40
C ILE A 179 -15.55 -15.63 -5.99
N LYS A 180 -15.55 -16.46 -7.05
CA LYS A 180 -14.33 -16.84 -7.78
C LYS A 180 -13.60 -15.61 -8.31
N LYS A 181 -14.32 -14.71 -8.96
CA LYS A 181 -13.76 -13.47 -9.51
C LYS A 181 -13.20 -12.56 -8.41
N ASN A 182 -13.95 -12.34 -7.35
CA ASN A 182 -13.52 -11.51 -6.21
C ASN A 182 -12.23 -12.05 -5.57
N LYS A 183 -12.14 -13.38 -5.35
CA LYS A 183 -10.92 -14.02 -4.83
C LYS A 183 -9.72 -13.77 -5.75
N LYS A 184 -9.88 -13.91 -7.07
CA LYS A 184 -8.81 -13.64 -8.05
C LYS A 184 -8.39 -12.17 -8.02
N ASP A 185 -9.34 -11.25 -8.08
CA ASP A 185 -9.07 -9.81 -8.06
C ASP A 185 -8.34 -9.41 -6.77
N PHE A 186 -8.77 -9.93 -5.62
CA PHE A 186 -8.12 -9.69 -4.34
C PHE A 186 -6.64 -10.09 -4.38
N HIS A 187 -6.31 -11.26 -4.92
CA HIS A 187 -4.92 -11.71 -5.06
C HIS A 187 -4.09 -10.80 -5.96
N ILE A 188 -4.65 -10.36 -7.09
CA ILE A 188 -3.95 -9.48 -8.03
C ILE A 188 -3.62 -8.14 -7.34
N TYR A 189 -4.61 -7.47 -6.76
CA TYR A 189 -4.40 -6.15 -6.17
C TYR A 189 -3.55 -6.19 -4.90
N HIS A 190 -3.69 -7.24 -4.08
CA HIS A 190 -2.80 -7.45 -2.94
C HIS A 190 -1.36 -7.68 -3.40
N GLY A 191 -1.15 -8.52 -4.43
CA GLY A 191 0.18 -8.75 -5.02
C GLY A 191 0.80 -7.46 -5.60
N LEU A 192 0.02 -6.64 -6.29
CA LEU A 192 0.48 -5.34 -6.80
C LEU A 192 0.85 -4.36 -5.70
N SER A 193 0.09 -4.34 -4.59
CA SER A 193 0.40 -3.49 -3.44
C SER A 193 1.78 -3.81 -2.86
N LEU A 194 2.08 -5.10 -2.76
CA LEU A 194 3.36 -5.60 -2.24
C LEU A 194 4.50 -5.43 -3.22
N LEU A 195 4.26 -5.71 -4.51
CA LEU A 195 5.25 -5.43 -5.54
C LEU A 195 5.67 -3.95 -5.49
N SER A 196 4.70 -3.04 -5.32
CA SER A 196 4.98 -1.62 -5.16
C SER A 196 5.79 -1.32 -3.88
N LEU A 197 5.55 -2.04 -2.77
CA LEU A 197 6.40 -1.95 -1.57
C LEU A 197 7.86 -2.37 -1.88
N TYR A 198 8.07 -3.50 -2.56
CA TYR A 198 9.43 -3.93 -2.93
C TYR A 198 10.12 -2.99 -3.91
N ILE A 199 9.38 -2.45 -4.88
CA ILE A 199 9.90 -1.43 -5.80
C ILE A 199 10.33 -0.20 -5.00
N SER A 200 9.56 0.23 -3.99
CA SER A 200 9.97 1.34 -3.13
C SER A 200 11.23 1.01 -2.32
N PHE A 201 11.36 -0.21 -1.80
CA PHE A 201 12.56 -0.64 -1.10
C PHE A 201 13.80 -0.62 -2.01
N LEU A 202 13.70 -1.23 -3.19
CA LEU A 202 14.79 -1.27 -4.17
C LEU A 202 15.13 0.14 -4.67
N GLY A 203 14.12 0.99 -4.87
CA GLY A 203 14.31 2.39 -5.26
C GLY A 203 15.08 3.21 -4.23
N LEU A 204 15.04 2.84 -2.95
CA LEU A 204 15.82 3.49 -1.89
C LEU A 204 17.28 3.02 -1.81
N THR A 205 17.63 1.87 -2.42
CA THR A 205 18.99 1.31 -2.30
C THR A 205 20.11 2.20 -2.82
N PRO A 206 19.96 3.00 -3.90
CA PRO A 206 21.07 3.83 -4.39
C PRO A 206 21.49 4.93 -3.42
N TYR A 207 20.62 5.31 -2.48
CA TYR A 207 20.92 6.27 -1.42
C TYR A 207 21.81 5.72 -0.31
N ILE A 208 22.03 4.40 -0.27
CA ILE A 208 22.95 3.75 0.70
C ILE A 208 24.40 3.87 0.22
N PHE A 209 24.61 3.86 -1.10
CA PHE A 209 25.91 3.78 -1.74
C PHE A 209 26.41 5.13 -2.30
N THR A 210 25.72 6.22 -1.97
CA THR A 210 26.04 7.61 -2.39
C THR A 210 26.38 8.48 -1.20
#